data_AF-A0A932KAD0-F1
#
_entry.id   AF-A0A932KAD0-F1
#
_cell.length_a   1.000
_cell.length_b   1.000
_cell.length_c   1.000
_cell.angle_alpha   90.00
_cell.angle_beta   90.00
_cell.angle_gamma   90.00
#
_symmetry.space_group_name_H-M   'P 1'
#
loop_
_entity.id
_entity.type
_entity.pdbx_description
1 polymer ?
#
loop_
_entity_poly.entity_id
_entity_poly.type
_entity_poly.pdbx_seq_one_letter_code
_entity_poly.pdbx_strand_id
1 'polypeptide(L)'
;MQGWAAFQIALDIGLVGVILWLSWRSRAAPVTQQTHLAGLLPHVERKAAHLHALLQRAEEVVRTPSPATPPGLASPYEEAARLAHQGYTVEEIASRVRLSRGEIDLIVHLRGRV
;
A
#
# COMPACT_ATOMS: atom_id res chain seq x y z
N MET A 1 -13.18 -2.02 -57.35
CA MET A 1 -12.23 -1.73 -56.24
C MET A 1 -12.26 -0.26 -55.78
N GLN A 2 -12.61 0.73 -56.62
CA GLN A 2 -12.59 2.16 -56.23
C GLN A 2 -13.65 2.61 -55.21
N GLY A 3 -14.81 1.96 -55.14
CA GLY A 3 -15.88 2.36 -54.20
C GLY A 3 -15.53 2.15 -52.71
N TRP A 4 -14.62 1.22 -52.42
CA TRP A 4 -14.19 0.93 -51.03
C TRP A 4 -13.34 2.06 -50.46
N ALA A 5 -12.44 2.64 -51.28
CA ALA A 5 -11.61 3.77 -50.87
C ALA A 5 -12.44 5.04 -50.62
N ALA A 6 -13.46 5.30 -51.44
CA ALA A 6 -14.37 6.44 -51.24
C ALA A 6 -15.21 6.32 -49.95
N PHE A 7 -15.65 5.10 -49.63
CA PHE A 7 -16.34 4.81 -48.37
C PHE A 7 -15.44 5.07 -47.15
N GLN A 8 -14.16 4.68 -47.24
CA GLN A 8 -13.19 4.86 -46.16
C GLN A 8 -12.90 6.35 -45.89
N ILE A 9 -12.78 7.17 -46.94
CA ILE A 9 -12.61 8.62 -46.82
C ILE A 9 -13.84 9.27 -46.16
N ALA A 10 -15.05 8.86 -46.55
CA ALA A 10 -16.29 9.38 -45.95
C ALA A 10 -16.40 9.00 -44.46
N LEU A 11 -15.97 7.78 -44.09
CA LEU A 11 -15.92 7.31 -42.72
C LEU A 11 -14.92 8.12 -41.88
N ASP A 12 -13.71 8.34 -42.39
CA ASP A 12 -12.65 9.07 -41.69
C ASP A 12 -13.05 10.54 -41.45
N ILE A 13 -13.68 11.21 -42.43
CA ILE A 13 -14.18 12.58 -42.26
C ILE A 13 -15.25 12.63 -41.17
N GLY A 14 -16.18 11.67 -41.16
CA GLY A 14 -17.19 11.54 -40.11
C GLY A 14 -16.58 11.30 -38.74
N LEU A 15 -15.60 10.40 -38.64
CA LEU A 15 -14.92 10.05 -37.40
C LEU A 15 -14.14 11.25 -36.83
N VAL A 16 -13.41 11.98 -37.66
CA VAL A 16 -12.70 13.20 -37.27
C VAL A 16 -13.70 14.25 -36.77
N GLY A 17 -14.84 14.41 -37.44
CA GLY A 17 -15.92 15.30 -36.98
C GLY A 17 -16.46 14.92 -35.60
N VAL A 18 -16.67 13.62 -35.34
CA VAL A 18 -17.15 13.11 -34.05
C VAL A 18 -16.10 13.30 -32.95
N ILE A 19 -14.82 13.01 -33.22
CA ILE A 19 -13.72 13.22 -32.27
C ILE A 19 -13.56 14.70 -31.94
N LEU A 20 -13.66 15.57 -32.95
CA LEU A 20 -13.58 17.02 -32.76
C LEU A 20 -14.78 17.53 -31.95
N TRP A 21 -15.98 17.03 -32.24
CA TRP A 21 -17.19 17.35 -31.47
C TRP A 21 -17.11 16.86 -30.02
N LEU A 22 -16.59 15.65 -29.78
CA LEU A 22 -16.35 15.11 -28.43
C LEU A 22 -15.27 15.87 -27.66
N SER A 23 -14.22 16.32 -28.35
CA SER A 23 -13.15 17.13 -27.76
C SER A 23 -13.66 18.52 -27.36
N TRP A 24 -14.54 19.10 -28.18
CA TRP A 24 -15.20 20.36 -27.86
C TRP A 24 -16.22 20.19 -26.72
N ARG A 25 -17.01 19.11 -26.75
CA ARG A 25 -17.97 18.76 -25.68
C ARG A 25 -17.29 18.49 -24.34
N SER A 26 -16.13 17.84 -24.35
CA SER A 26 -15.34 17.56 -23.12
C SER A 26 -14.75 18.83 -22.51
N ARG A 27 -14.58 19.89 -23.28
CA ARG A 27 -14.08 21.19 -22.79
C ARG A 27 -15.11 21.98 -21.98
N ALA A 28 -16.38 21.55 -21.95
CA ALA A 28 -17.47 22.21 -21.24
C ALA A 28 -17.74 21.67 -19.82
N ALA A 29 -16.91 20.77 -19.29
CA ALA A 29 -17.02 20.23 -17.91
C ALA A 29 -15.63 20.19 -17.24
N PRO A 30 -15.52 20.48 -15.93
CA PRO A 30 -15.07 21.79 -15.49
C PRO A 30 -13.71 21.76 -14.75
N VAL A 31 -13.20 22.97 -14.53
CA VAL A 31 -12.06 23.39 -13.70
C VAL A 31 -12.24 23.04 -12.20
N THR A 32 -12.85 21.91 -11.86
CA THR A 32 -13.10 21.47 -10.48
C THR A 32 -12.00 20.59 -9.92
N GLN A 33 -11.22 19.91 -10.77
CA GLN A 33 -10.14 19.03 -10.32
C GLN A 33 -8.95 19.80 -9.71
N GLN A 34 -8.75 21.06 -10.13
CA GLN A 34 -7.61 21.87 -9.73
C GLN A 34 -7.77 22.45 -8.30
N THR A 35 -9.00 22.76 -7.89
CA THR A 35 -9.30 23.24 -6.53
C THR A 35 -9.20 22.12 -5.50
N HIS A 36 -9.60 20.90 -5.87
CA HIS A 36 -9.50 19.73 -5.00
C HIS A 36 -8.03 19.32 -4.77
N LEU A 37 -7.17 19.42 -5.80
CA LEU A 37 -5.73 19.19 -5.67
C LEU A 37 -5.03 20.26 -4.81
N ALA A 38 -5.45 21.53 -4.91
CA ALA A 38 -4.93 22.61 -4.08
C ALA A 38 -5.24 22.42 -2.59
N GLY A 39 -6.37 21.78 -2.25
CA GLY A 39 -6.72 21.43 -0.86
C GLY A 39 -5.96 20.21 -0.32
N LEU A 40 -5.55 19.28 -1.20
CA LEU A 40 -4.82 18.08 -0.83
C LEU A 40 -3.31 18.33 -0.64
N LEU A 41 -2.74 19.29 -1.38
CA LEU A 41 -1.34 19.71 -1.24
C LEU A 41 -0.92 20.02 0.22
N PRO A 42 -1.62 20.91 0.95
CA PRO A 42 -1.24 21.24 2.33
C PRO A 42 -1.51 20.10 3.32
N HIS A 43 -2.29 19.09 2.93
CA HIS A 43 -2.54 17.91 3.74
C HIS A 43 -1.43 16.86 3.58
N VAL A 44 -0.93 16.70 2.35
CA VAL A 44 0.25 15.87 2.05
C VAL A 44 1.51 16.50 2.64
N GLU A 45 1.68 17.81 2.53
CA GLU A 45 2.81 18.53 3.10
C GLU A 45 2.87 18.41 4.62
N ARG A 46 1.71 18.55 5.30
CA ARG A 46 1.61 18.31 6.75
C ARG A 46 1.93 16.86 7.13
N LYS A 47 1.47 15.87 6.36
CA LYS A 47 1.81 14.45 6.61
C LYS A 47 3.29 14.17 6.36
N ALA A 48 3.90 14.79 5.35
CA ALA A 48 5.33 14.64 5.07
C ALA A 48 6.19 15.22 6.20
N ALA A 49 5.83 16.40 6.73
CA ALA A 49 6.50 16.99 7.89
C ALA A 49 6.33 16.13 9.15
N HIS A 50 5.13 15.57 9.36
CA HIS A 50 4.87 14.69 10.49
C HIS A 50 5.66 13.38 10.42
N LEU A 51 5.74 12.76 9.23
CA LEU A 51 6.58 11.58 9.01
C LEU A 51 8.07 11.88 9.20
N HIS A 52 8.55 13.04 8.76
CA HIS A 52 9.93 13.46 9.00
C HIS A 52 10.23 13.63 10.49
N ALA A 53 9.31 14.23 11.26
CA ALA A 53 9.46 14.37 12.71
C ALA A 53 9.45 13.01 13.41
N LEU A 54 8.64 12.05 12.95
CA LEU A 54 8.64 10.68 13.48
C LEU A 54 9.91 9.92 13.11
N LEU A 55 10.43 10.08 11.89
CA LEU A 55 11.69 9.46 11.47
C LEU A 55 12.87 10.02 12.25
N GLN A 56 12.95 11.34 12.45
CA GLN A 56 14.00 11.93 13.28
C GLN A 56 13.94 11.43 14.72
N ARG A 57 12.74 11.34 15.29
CA ARG A 57 12.55 10.80 16.65
C ARG A 57 12.88 9.30 16.74
N ALA A 58 12.56 8.53 15.69
CA ALA A 58 12.94 7.12 15.61
C ALA A 58 14.45 6.94 15.42
N GLU A 59 15.09 7.83 14.66
CA GLU A 59 16.54 7.84 14.47
C GLU A 59 17.28 8.19 15.76
N GLU A 60 16.69 9.05 16.60
CA GLU A 60 17.19 9.40 17.94
C GLU A 60 17.10 8.22 18.93
N VAL A 61 16.07 7.37 18.78
CA VAL A 61 15.95 6.09 19.50
C VAL A 61 16.95 5.05 19.00
N VAL A 62 17.36 5.11 17.74
CA VAL A 62 18.39 4.20 17.16
C VAL A 62 19.81 4.64 17.52
N ARG A 63 20.06 5.95 17.73
CA ARG A 63 21.39 6.48 18.10
C ARG A 63 21.70 6.49 19.59
N THR A 64 20.73 6.18 20.45
CA THR A 64 20.99 5.93 21.88
C THR A 64 21.37 4.46 22.06
N PRO A 65 22.48 4.13 22.75
CA PRO A 65 22.75 2.74 23.09
C PRO A 65 21.56 2.23 23.93
N SER A 66 20.81 1.31 23.34
CA SER A 66 19.69 0.58 23.91
C SER A 66 19.83 0.39 25.43
N PRO A 67 19.03 1.07 26.26
CA PRO A 67 18.85 0.66 27.63
C PRO A 67 17.83 -0.48 27.61
N ALA A 68 18.36 -1.70 27.74
CA ALA A 68 17.61 -2.91 28.04
C ALA A 68 16.67 -3.45 26.93
N THR A 69 17.24 -4.25 26.02
CA THR A 69 16.69 -5.60 25.89
C THR A 69 16.84 -6.23 27.28
N PRO A 70 15.78 -6.62 28.00
CA PRO A 70 15.97 -7.46 29.17
C PRO A 70 16.59 -8.77 28.65
N PRO A 71 17.83 -9.12 29.03
CA PRO A 71 18.31 -10.47 28.81
C PRO A 71 17.55 -11.33 29.82
N GLY A 72 16.67 -12.21 29.36
CA GLY A 72 16.19 -13.31 30.21
C GLY A 72 14.70 -13.53 30.37
N LEU A 73 13.84 -13.00 29.51
CA LEU A 73 12.46 -13.50 29.38
C LEU A 73 12.19 -13.76 27.91
N ALA A 74 12.42 -15.01 27.48
CA ALA A 74 11.99 -15.50 26.17
C ALA A 74 10.52 -15.09 25.98
N SER A 75 10.30 -14.13 25.09
CA SER A 75 8.96 -13.59 24.93
C SER A 75 8.04 -14.73 24.45
N PRO A 76 6.75 -14.74 24.81
CA PRO A 76 5.80 -15.72 24.30
C PRO A 76 5.89 -15.89 22.77
N TYR A 77 6.18 -14.80 22.06
CA TYR A 77 6.40 -14.76 20.62
C TYR A 77 7.68 -15.48 20.17
N GLU A 78 8.77 -15.38 20.93
CA GLU A 78 10.03 -16.09 20.65
C GLU A 78 9.90 -17.59 20.90
N GLU A 79 9.20 -17.98 21.97
CA GLU A 79 8.88 -19.38 22.25
C GLU A 79 7.95 -19.97 21.18
N ALA A 80 6.93 -19.21 20.76
CA ALA A 80 6.04 -19.60 19.67
C ALA A 80 6.80 -19.76 18.36
N ALA A 81 7.73 -18.83 18.05
CA ALA A 81 8.59 -18.94 16.88
C ALA A 81 9.49 -20.17 16.97
N ARG A 82 10.09 -20.46 18.13
CA ARG A 82 10.93 -21.64 18.35
C ARG A 82 10.15 -22.95 18.17
N LEU A 83 8.95 -23.04 18.73
CA LEU A 83 8.09 -24.21 18.57
C LEU A 83 7.62 -24.38 17.12
N ALA A 84 7.31 -23.28 16.43
CA ALA A 84 7.02 -23.31 15.00
C ALA A 84 8.22 -23.82 14.18
N HIS A 85 9.45 -23.44 14.55
CA HIS A 85 10.68 -23.96 13.91
C HIS A 85 10.87 -25.47 14.13
N GLN A 86 10.41 -25.99 15.27
CA GLN A 86 10.46 -27.42 15.59
C GLN A 86 9.34 -28.24 14.90
N GLY A 87 8.43 -27.58 14.15
CA GLY A 87 7.37 -28.24 13.39
C GLY A 87 6.10 -28.53 14.20
N TYR A 88 5.91 -27.90 15.36
CA TYR A 88 4.69 -28.04 16.13
C TYR A 88 3.50 -27.37 15.44
N THR A 89 2.31 -27.90 15.68
CA THR A 89 1.05 -27.36 15.14
C THR A 89 0.63 -26.07 15.86
N VAL A 90 -0.19 -25.26 15.19
CA VAL A 90 -0.69 -23.98 15.73
C VAL A 90 -1.43 -24.21 17.06
N GLU A 91 -2.18 -25.30 17.17
CA GLU A 91 -2.92 -25.70 18.37
C GLU A 91 -1.98 -26.08 19.53
N GLU A 92 -0.91 -26.82 19.25
CA GLU A 92 0.10 -27.18 20.26
C GLU A 92 0.85 -25.96 20.77
N ILE A 93 1.21 -25.04 19.87
CA ILE A 93 1.87 -23.78 20.23
C ILE A 93 0.92 -22.90 21.05
N ALA A 94 -0.37 -22.82 20.70
CA ALA A 94 -1.37 -22.02 21.42
C ALA A 94 -1.67 -22.57 22.81
N SER A 95 -1.50 -23.87 23.01
CA SER A 95 -1.65 -24.49 24.33
C SER A 95 -0.44 -24.22 25.25
N ARG A 96 0.76 -24.07 24.67
CA ARG A 96 2.02 -23.88 25.41
C ARG A 96 2.37 -22.42 25.64
N VAL A 97 1.97 -21.58 24.70
CA VAL A 97 2.21 -20.15 24.71
C VAL A 97 0.85 -19.49 24.86
N ARG A 98 0.69 -18.60 25.85
CA ARG A 98 -0.55 -17.82 26.10
C ARG A 98 -0.84 -16.78 25.00
N LEU A 99 -0.72 -17.16 23.75
CA LEU A 99 -1.03 -16.36 22.57
C LEU A 99 -2.30 -16.86 21.91
N SER A 100 -3.02 -15.95 21.26
CA SER A 100 -4.22 -16.31 20.52
C SER A 100 -3.86 -17.12 19.27
N ARG A 101 -4.80 -17.97 18.83
CA ARG A 101 -4.63 -18.78 17.61
C ARG A 101 -4.27 -17.93 16.38
N GLY A 102 -4.84 -16.73 16.27
CA GLY A 102 -4.57 -15.80 15.18
C GLY A 102 -3.16 -15.20 15.22
N GLU A 103 -2.60 -14.96 16.41
CA GLU A 103 -1.21 -14.49 16.54
C GLU A 103 -0.20 -15.57 16.14
N ILE A 104 -0.48 -16.82 16.48
CA ILE A 104 0.39 -17.94 16.12
C ILE A 104 0.29 -18.26 14.63
N ASP A 105 -0.92 -18.21 14.06
CA ASP A 105 -1.13 -18.36 12.61
C ASP A 105 -0.35 -17.30 11.83
N LEU A 106 -0.32 -16.05 12.32
CA LEU A 106 0.50 -14.99 11.75
C LEU A 106 2.00 -15.32 11.78
N ILE A 107 2.51 -15.82 12.92
CA ILE A 107 3.93 -16.20 13.07
C ILE A 107 4.30 -17.34 12.11
N VAL A 108 3.44 -18.36 11.99
CA VAL A 108 3.65 -19.50 11.07
C VAL A 108 3.54 -19.04 9.61
N HIS A 109 2.58 -18.18 9.28
CA HIS A 109 2.38 -17.67 7.92
C HIS A 109 3.52 -16.78 7.45
N LEU A 110 4.04 -15.90 8.32
CA LEU A 110 5.19 -15.05 8.02
C LEU A 110 6.45 -15.88 7.73
N ARG A 111 6.62 -17.06 8.34
CA ARG A 111 7.71 -18.00 8.05
C ARG A 111 7.61 -18.65 6.67
N GLY A 112 6.40 -18.89 6.16
CA GLY A 112 6.20 -19.51 4.84
C GLY A 112 6.51 -18.60 3.65
N ARG A 113 6.80 -17.31 3.88
CA ARG A 113 7.07 -16.30 2.85
C ARG A 113 8.53 -15.83 2.76
N VAL A 114 9.43 -16.41 3.56
CA VAL A 114 10.87 -16.12 3.54
C VAL A 114 11.61 -17.25 2.82
#